data_AF-A0A9C9G9M1-F1
#
_entry.id   AF-A0A9C9G9M1-F1
#
_cell.length_a   1.000
_cell.length_b   1.000
_cell.length_c   1.000
_cell.angle_alpha   90.00
_cell.angle_beta   90.00
_cell.angle_gamma   90.00
#
_symmetry.space_group_name_H-M   'P 1'
#
loop_
_entity.id
_entity.type
_entity.pdbx_description
1 polymer ?
#
loop_
_entity_poly.entity_id
_entity_poly.type
_entity_poly.pdbx_seq_one_letter_code
_entity_poly.pdbx_strand_id
1 'polypeptide(L)'
;MRSMTIVLILAASLLGGCNDSSTVYTAIKKLSFADATLATCVREAARENGWSDAGHVDRLQCVNTEGKQVTDLSGIEQLVNLEELDLAHNAIA
;
A
#
# COMPACT_ATOMS: atom_id res chain seq x y z
N MET A 1 -62.12 0.32 -14.60
CA MET A 1 -61.79 0.38 -13.16
C MET A 1 -60.48 -0.36 -12.89
N ARG A 2 -59.53 0.36 -12.29
CA ARG A 2 -58.44 -0.09 -11.39
C ARG A 2 -57.43 -1.13 -11.92
N SER A 3 -56.42 -0.57 -12.60
CA SER A 3 -55.02 -1.05 -12.65
C SER A 3 -54.55 -1.52 -11.26
N MET A 4 -54.30 -2.81 -11.07
CA MET A 4 -53.01 -3.51 -11.25
C MET A 4 -52.00 -3.25 -10.12
N THR A 5 -52.03 -4.16 -9.14
CA THR A 5 -50.93 -4.70 -8.31
C THR A 5 -49.98 -3.76 -7.55
N ILE A 6 -50.12 -3.82 -6.22
CA ILE A 6 -49.11 -3.53 -5.19
C ILE A 6 -48.17 -4.73 -5.09
N VAL A 7 -46.86 -4.60 -5.35
CA VAL A 7 -45.79 -5.46 -4.77
C VAL A 7 -44.43 -4.72 -4.78
N LEU A 8 -44.00 -4.33 -3.57
CA LEU A 8 -42.65 -4.31 -2.95
C LEU A 8 -41.45 -3.58 -3.60
N ILE A 9 -41.01 -2.54 -2.86
CA ILE A 9 -39.70 -1.90 -2.84
C ILE A 9 -38.63 -2.91 -2.40
N LEU A 10 -37.49 -2.97 -3.10
CA LEU A 10 -36.10 -3.12 -2.60
C LEU A 10 -35.22 -3.74 -3.70
N ALA A 11 -34.74 -2.93 -4.63
CA ALA A 11 -33.45 -3.20 -5.27
C ALA A 11 -32.37 -2.47 -4.47
N ALA A 12 -32.25 -2.79 -3.18
CA ALA A 12 -31.05 -2.51 -2.43
C ALA A 12 -29.95 -3.44 -2.95
N SER A 13 -28.77 -2.86 -3.21
CA SER A 13 -27.50 -3.55 -3.40
C SER A 13 -27.40 -4.52 -4.58
N LEU A 14 -27.37 -3.96 -5.79
CA LEU A 14 -26.55 -4.52 -6.89
C LEU A 14 -25.18 -3.82 -6.98
N LEU A 15 -24.73 -3.17 -5.90
CA LEU A 15 -23.30 -2.96 -5.66
C LEU A 15 -22.77 -4.14 -4.86
N GLY A 16 -22.96 -5.35 -5.40
CA GLY A 16 -22.07 -6.45 -5.09
C GLY A 16 -20.72 -6.10 -5.69
N GLY A 17 -19.99 -5.22 -5.01
CA GLY A 17 -18.58 -5.02 -5.30
C GLY A 17 -17.91 -6.37 -5.13
N CYS A 18 -17.40 -6.94 -6.21
CA CYS A 18 -16.45 -8.03 -6.11
C CYS A 18 -15.18 -7.44 -5.47
N ASN A 19 -15.15 -7.34 -4.15
CA ASN A 19 -13.88 -7.20 -3.43
C ASN A 19 -13.25 -8.59 -3.33
N ASP A 20 -12.99 -9.19 -4.48
CA ASP A 20 -12.11 -10.34 -4.60
C ASP A 20 -10.83 -9.89 -5.30
N SER A 21 -10.15 -8.93 -4.67
CA SER A 21 -8.74 -8.76 -4.91
C SER A 21 -8.04 -9.64 -3.89
N SER A 22 -8.02 -10.94 -4.17
CA SER A 22 -7.03 -11.85 -3.62
C SER A 22 -5.65 -11.37 -4.07
N THR A 23 -5.14 -10.31 -3.44
CA THR A 23 -3.83 -9.76 -3.74
C THR A 23 -2.79 -10.76 -3.27
N VAL A 24 -1.98 -11.27 -4.20
CA VAL A 24 -0.87 -12.20 -3.90
C VAL A 24 0.13 -11.56 -2.93
N TYR A 25 0.26 -10.23 -3.00
CA TYR A 25 1.17 -9.45 -2.19
C TYR A 25 0.45 -8.74 -1.04
N THR A 26 1.20 -8.47 0.03
CA THR A 26 0.72 -7.76 1.22
C THR A 26 0.47 -6.29 0.89
N ALA A 27 -0.70 -5.77 1.30
CA ALA A 27 -1.04 -4.35 1.14
C ALA A 27 -0.03 -3.44 1.86
N ILE A 28 0.32 -2.27 1.27
CA ILE A 28 1.31 -1.33 1.82
C ILE A 28 1.00 -0.96 3.28
N LYS A 29 -0.27 -0.71 3.60
CA LYS A 29 -0.72 -0.35 4.96
C LYS A 29 -0.54 -1.46 6.02
N LYS A 30 -0.28 -2.69 5.59
CA LYS A 30 -0.07 -3.85 6.48
C LYS A 30 1.41 -4.19 6.66
N LEU A 31 2.30 -3.53 5.93
CA LEU A 31 3.74 -3.74 6.07
C LEU A 31 4.23 -3.18 7.41
N SER A 32 5.15 -3.90 8.05
CA SER A 32 5.77 -3.50 9.31
C SER A 32 7.27 -3.30 9.11
N PHE A 33 7.81 -2.18 9.59
CA PHE A 33 9.24 -1.88 9.52
C PHE A 33 9.71 -1.51 10.92
N ALA A 34 10.92 -1.95 11.28
CA ALA A 34 11.52 -1.58 12.56
C ALA A 34 11.81 -0.06 12.63
N ASP A 35 12.26 0.51 11.52
CA ASP A 35 12.56 1.94 11.40
C ASP A 35 11.35 2.74 10.90
N ALA A 36 10.94 3.74 11.69
CA ALA A 36 9.79 4.59 11.37
C ALA A 36 10.05 5.53 10.18
N THR A 37 11.30 5.93 9.94
CA THR A 37 11.71 6.72 8.78
C THR A 37 11.58 5.88 7.51
N LEU A 38 12.05 4.63 7.53
CA LEU A 38 11.87 3.69 6.42
C LEU A 38 10.39 3.46 6.13
N ALA A 39 9.60 3.20 7.17
CA ALA A 39 8.16 3.00 7.04
C ALA A 39 7.47 4.22 6.38
N THR A 40 7.94 5.43 6.70
CA THR A 40 7.39 6.66 6.14
C THR A 40 7.78 6.83 4.69
N CYS A 41 9.04 6.60 4.34
CA CYS A 41 9.51 6.62 2.96
C CYS A 41 8.71 5.67 2.07
N VAL A 42 8.51 4.41 2.49
CA VAL A 42 7.74 3.42 1.73
C VAL A 42 6.29 3.87 1.51
N ARG A 43 5.64 4.44 2.53
CA ARG A 43 4.26 4.94 2.42
C ARG A 43 4.14 6.12 1.48
N GLU A 44 5.08 7.06 1.52
CA GLU A 44 5.08 8.22 0.61
C GLU A 44 5.36 7.80 -0.83
N ALA A 45 6.37 6.96 -1.05
CA ALA A 45 6.66 6.41 -2.38
C ALA A 45 5.44 5.68 -2.97
N ALA A 46 4.75 4.86 -2.15
CA ALA A 46 3.53 4.20 -2.58
C ALA A 46 2.40 5.18 -2.91
N ARG A 47 2.22 6.24 -2.12
CA ARG A 47 1.22 7.29 -2.38
C ARG A 47 1.51 8.02 -3.69
N GLU A 48 2.76 8.34 -3.96
CA GLU A 48 3.20 9.08 -5.15
C GLU A 48 3.08 8.25 -6.42
N ASN A 49 3.34 6.94 -6.34
CA ASN A 49 3.27 6.03 -7.48
C ASN A 49 1.92 5.30 -7.63
N GLY A 50 0.99 5.49 -6.68
CA GLY A 50 -0.30 4.81 -6.69
C GLY A 50 -0.24 3.31 -6.37
N TRP A 51 0.81 2.87 -5.67
CA TRP A 51 0.98 1.46 -5.30
C TRP A 51 0.08 1.07 -4.12
N SER A 52 -0.57 -0.09 -4.23
CA SER A 52 -1.51 -0.58 -3.21
C SER A 52 -0.97 -1.75 -2.38
N ASP A 53 0.04 -2.46 -2.90
CA ASP A 53 0.67 -3.61 -2.28
C ASP A 53 2.18 -3.67 -2.54
N ALA A 54 2.88 -4.51 -1.79
CA ALA A 54 4.33 -4.66 -1.83
C ALA A 54 4.88 -5.19 -3.16
N GLY A 55 4.05 -5.85 -3.98
CA GLY A 55 4.48 -6.39 -5.27
C GLY A 55 4.72 -5.31 -6.32
N HIS A 56 4.20 -4.11 -6.12
CA HIS A 56 4.41 -2.98 -7.02
C HIS A 56 5.68 -2.18 -6.68
N VAL A 57 6.31 -2.44 -5.54
CA VAL A 57 7.49 -1.68 -5.10
C VAL A 57 8.73 -2.34 -5.69
N ASP A 58 9.07 -1.95 -6.91
CA ASP A 58 10.28 -2.39 -7.62
C ASP A 58 11.46 -1.44 -7.45
N ARG A 59 11.19 -0.17 -7.12
CA ARG A 59 12.20 0.83 -6.80
C ARG A 59 11.81 1.66 -5.61
N LEU A 60 12.78 1.92 -4.73
CA LEU A 60 12.59 2.77 -3.56
C LEU A 60 13.75 3.76 -3.41
N GLN A 61 13.42 5.05 -3.33
CA GLN A 61 14.38 6.12 -3.07
C GLN A 61 14.06 6.77 -1.72
N CYS A 62 14.90 6.51 -0.73
CA CYS A 62 14.80 7.06 0.63
C CYS A 62 16.00 7.93 0.96
N VAL A 63 16.28 8.93 0.13
CA VAL A 63 17.43 9.83 0.31
C VAL A 63 17.12 10.89 1.36
N ASN A 64 17.91 10.93 2.44
CA ASN A 64 17.66 11.83 3.59
C ASN A 64 18.84 12.77 3.86
N THR A 65 18.98 13.86 3.10
CA THR A 65 20.02 14.87 3.33
C THR A 65 19.79 15.70 4.60
N GLU A 66 18.52 15.84 4.98
CA GLU A 66 18.07 16.62 6.14
C GLU A 66 16.97 15.83 6.86
N GLY A 67 17.02 15.77 8.20
CA GLY A 67 16.01 15.09 9.01
C GLY A 67 16.49 13.77 9.64
N LYS A 68 15.54 12.89 9.97
CA LYS A 68 15.84 11.59 10.57
C LYS A 68 16.39 10.66 9.50
N GLN A 69 17.45 9.96 9.83
CA GLN A 69 18.06 8.97 8.95
C GLN A 69 17.43 7.59 9.20
N VAL A 70 17.38 6.77 8.16
CA VAL A 70 17.11 5.33 8.28
C VAL A 70 18.33 4.69 8.94
N THR A 71 18.09 3.89 9.97
CA THR A 71 19.11 3.20 10.76
C THR A 71 18.95 1.68 10.77
N ASP A 72 17.74 1.19 10.47
CA ASP A 72 17.42 -0.23 10.44
C ASP A 72 16.58 -0.55 9.19
N LEU A 73 16.98 -1.58 8.44
CA LEU A 73 16.29 -2.04 7.24
C LEU A 73 15.35 -3.23 7.51
N SER A 74 15.22 -3.69 8.75
CA SER A 74 14.35 -4.81 9.12
C SER A 74 12.91 -4.53 8.69
N GLY A 75 12.34 -5.46 7.91
CA GLY A 75 11.04 -5.33 7.25
C GLY A 75 11.15 -5.01 5.76
N ILE A 76 12.31 -4.61 5.23
CA ILE A 76 12.51 -4.35 3.80
C ILE A 76 12.28 -5.61 2.95
N GLU A 77 12.52 -6.80 3.51
CA GLU A 77 12.34 -8.10 2.85
C GLU A 77 10.89 -8.39 2.44
N GLN A 78 9.92 -7.63 2.95
CA GLN A 78 8.52 -7.72 2.52
C GLN A 78 8.29 -7.10 1.13
N LEU A 79 9.20 -6.24 0.65
CA LEU A 79 9.17 -5.64 -0.69
C LEU A 79 9.78 -6.61 -1.70
N VAL A 80 9.09 -7.71 -1.95
CA VAL A 80 9.64 -8.91 -2.63
C VAL A 80 10.09 -8.69 -4.08
N ASN A 81 9.62 -7.61 -4.73
CA ASN A 81 9.99 -7.26 -6.09
C ASN A 81 10.98 -6.08 -6.15
N LEU A 82 11.54 -5.63 -5.02
CA LEU A 82 12.46 -4.50 -4.99
C LEU A 82 13.77 -4.84 -5.73
N GLU A 83 14.01 -4.12 -6.83
CA GLU A 83 15.19 -4.25 -7.69
C GLU A 83 16.19 -3.11 -7.43
N GLU A 84 15.69 -1.91 -7.13
CA GLU A 84 16.51 -0.71 -6.94
C GLU A 84 16.22 -0.05 -5.58
N LEU A 85 17.27 0.14 -4.76
CA LEU A 85 17.19 0.80 -3.45
C LEU A 85 18.25 1.89 -3.33
N ASP A 86 17.81 3.14 -3.23
CA ASP A 86 18.67 4.29 -2.93
C ASP A 86 18.45 4.75 -1.49
N LEU A 87 19.52 4.70 -0.71
CA LEU A 87 19.58 5.06 0.71
C LEU A 87 20.62 6.16 0.98
N ALA A 88 20.97 6.98 -0.01
CA ALA A 88 21.96 8.04 0.20
C ALA A 88 21.60 8.94 1.40
N HIS A 89 22.64 9.33 2.14
CA HIS A 89 22.54 10.17 3.34
C HIS A 89 21.76 9.57 4.53
N ASN A 90 21.67 8.24 4.64
CA ASN A 90 21.18 7.57 5.84
C ASN A 90 22.32 7.07 6.75
N ALA A 91 21.95 6.45 7.88
CA ALA A 91 22.88 5.97 8.91
C ALA A 91 22.62 4.49 9.23
N ILE A 92 22.46 3.68 8.18
CA ILE A 92 22.31 2.22 8.32
C ILE A 92 23.59 1.66 8.95
N ALA A 93 23.43 0.85 10.00
CA ALA A 93 24.53 0.21 10.72
C ALA A 93 24.68 -1.28 10.36
#